data_AF-A0A962KAF9-F1
#
_entry.id   AF-A0A962KAF9-F1
#
_cell.length_a   1.000
_cell.length_b   1.000
_cell.length_c   1.000
_cell.angle_alpha   90.00
_cell.angle_beta   90.00
_cell.angle_gamma   90.00
#
_symmetry.space_group_name_H-M   'P 1'
#
loop_
_entity.id
_entity.type
_entity.pdbx_description
1 polymer ?
#
loop_
_entity_poly.entity_id
_entity_poly.type
_entity_poly.pdbx_seq_one_letter_code
_entity_poly.pdbx_strand_id
1 'polypeptide(L)' 'MSRIMPITPINNVEQLAVELKAIRRQLKLSQQALAERSLLSRRTITNAETGHSVGLFEFTRMA' A
#
# COMPACT_ATOMS: atom_id res chain seq x y z
N MET A 1 -22.13 21.63 3.39
CA MET A 1 -21.13 20.63 3.86
C MET A 1 -20.96 19.60 2.75
N SER A 2 -19.94 19.75 1.92
CA SER A 2 -19.72 18.85 0.77
C SER A 2 -19.24 17.49 1.29
N ARG A 3 -20.07 16.45 1.14
CA ARG A 3 -19.64 15.06 1.34
C ARG A 3 -18.63 14.76 0.25
N ILE A 4 -17.36 14.72 0.60
CA ILE A 4 -16.32 14.12 -0.26
C ILE A 4 -16.76 12.67 -0.43
N MET A 5 -17.32 12.32 -1.59
CA MET A 5 -17.57 10.93 -1.94
C MET A 5 -16.22 10.21 -1.90
N PRO A 6 -16.13 9.00 -1.29
CA PRO A 6 -14.92 8.22 -1.41
C PRO A 6 -14.65 8.01 -2.90
N ILE A 7 -13.46 8.41 -3.35
CA ILE A 7 -13.01 8.17 -4.71
C ILE A 7 -12.97 6.66 -4.86
N THR A 8 -13.95 6.09 -5.56
CA THR A 8 -13.92 4.69 -5.92
C THR A 8 -12.77 4.52 -6.91
N PRO A 9 -11.77 3.66 -6.62
CA PRO A 9 -10.62 3.47 -7.49
C PRO A 9 -11.08 3.11 -8.90
N ILE A 10 -10.50 3.79 -9.89
CA ILE A 10 -10.92 3.74 -11.31
C ILE A 10 -10.41 2.43 -11.96
N ASN A 11 -9.50 1.71 -11.30
CA ASN A 11 -8.88 0.46 -11.76
C ASN A 11 -8.49 -0.49 -10.59
N ASN A 12 -8.25 -1.77 -10.91
CA ASN A 12 -7.83 -2.81 -9.94
C ASN A 12 -6.54 -2.46 -9.18
N VAL A 13 -5.66 -1.63 -9.75
CA VAL A 13 -4.36 -1.28 -9.15
C VAL A 13 -4.52 -0.27 -8.03
N GLU A 14 -5.32 0.77 -8.23
CA GLU A 14 -5.66 1.76 -7.21
C GLU A 14 -6.43 1.09 -6.06
N GLN A 15 -7.33 0.16 -6.37
CA GLN A 15 -8.03 -0.61 -5.34
C GLN A 15 -7.06 -1.47 -4.52
N LEU A 16 -6.18 -2.21 -5.19
CA LEU A 16 -5.15 -3.00 -4.52
C LEU A 16 -4.27 -2.13 -3.61
N ALA A 17 -3.84 -0.95 -4.08
CA ALA A 17 -3.02 -0.02 -3.29
C ALA A 17 -3.73 0.43 -2.00
N VAL A 18 -5.03 0.73 -2.08
CA VAL A 18 -5.86 1.09 -0.92
C VAL A 18 -6.00 -0.10 0.04
N GLU A 19 -6.23 -1.30 -0.48
CA GLU A 19 -6.35 -2.53 0.32
C GLU A 19 -5.05 -2.89 1.04
N LEU A 20 -3.89 -2.82 0.38
CA LEU A 20 -2.57 -3.00 1.00
C LEU A 20 -2.36 -2.05 2.19
N LYS A 21 -2.70 -0.78 1.98
CA LYS A 21 -2.61 0.24 3.04
C LYS A 21 -3.56 -0.05 4.20
N ALA A 22 -4.77 -0.55 3.91
CA ALA A 22 -5.74 -0.95 4.92
C ALA A 22 -5.22 -2.13 5.75
N ILE A 23 -4.70 -3.18 5.10
CA ILE A 23 -4.11 -4.35 5.76
C ILE A 23 -2.96 -3.94 6.68
N ARG A 24 -2.00 -3.13 6.21
CA ARG A 24 -0.89 -2.66 7.06
C ARG A 24 -1.41 -1.90 8.30
N ARG A 25 -2.41 -1.06 8.14
CA ARG A 25 -3.02 -0.30 9.24
C ARG A 25 -3.75 -1.21 10.23
N GLN A 26 -4.46 -2.23 9.76
CA GLN A 26 -5.10 -3.25 10.61
C GLN A 26 -4.05 -4.00 11.45
N LEU A 27 -2.89 -4.30 10.85
CA LEU A 27 -1.73 -4.88 11.54
C LEU A 27 -0.99 -3.89 12.46
N LYS A 28 -1.43 -2.63 12.54
CA LYS A 28 -0.84 -1.54 13.34
C LYS A 28 0.65 -1.29 13.02
N LEU A 29 1.07 -1.55 11.78
CA LEU A 29 2.44 -1.32 11.34
C LEU A 29 2.57 0.07 10.71
N SER A 30 3.67 0.76 10.99
CA SER A 30 4.10 1.91 10.18
C SER A 30 4.67 1.42 8.84
N GLN A 31 4.76 2.30 7.83
CA GLN A 31 5.44 1.95 6.57
C GLN A 31 6.91 1.56 6.81
N GLN A 32 7.57 2.21 7.76
CA GLN A 32 8.95 1.91 8.14
C GLN A 32 9.07 0.52 8.76
N ALA A 33 8.16 0.16 9.69
CA ALA A 33 8.17 -1.15 10.33
C ALA A 33 7.88 -2.28 9.32
N LEU A 34 6.98 -2.06 8.35
CA LEU A 34 6.75 -3.03 7.28
C LEU A 34 7.97 -3.17 6.37
N ALA A 35 8.61 -2.06 6.02
CA ALA A 35 9.82 -2.05 5.20
C ALA A 35 10.96 -2.86 5.86
N GLU A 36 11.18 -2.66 7.16
CA GLU A 36 12.18 -3.40 7.94
C GLU A 36 11.88 -4.91 7.98
N ARG A 37 10.62 -5.30 8.20
CA ARG A 37 10.21 -6.72 8.23
C ARG A 37 10.35 -7.42 6.88
N SER A 38 10.06 -6.70 5.80
CA SER A 38 10.12 -7.23 4.43
C SER A 38 11.50 -7.10 3.77
N LEU A 39 12.46 -6.48 4.46
CA LEU A 39 13.79 -6.14 3.92
C LEU A 39 13.69 -5.31 2.63
N LEU A 40 12.76 -4.36 2.62
CA LEU A 40 12.51 -3.42 1.53
C LEU A 40 12.80 -1.99 1.97
N SER A 41 12.90 -1.08 1.00
CA SER A 41 12.95 0.35 1.31
C SER A 41 11.55 0.85 1.71
N ARG A 42 11.48 1.84 2.60
CA ARG A 42 10.21 2.53 2.91
C ARG A 42 9.55 3.11 1.66
N ARG A 43 10.35 3.57 0.70
CA ARG A 43 9.86 4.10 -0.59
C ARG A 43 9.12 3.03 -1.39
N THR A 44 9.59 1.78 -1.37
CA THR A 44 8.92 0.64 -2.02
C THR A 44 7.51 0.43 -1.44
N ILE A 45 7.38 0.51 -0.11
CA ILE A 45 6.08 0.42 0.57
C ILE A 45 5.17 1.58 0.15
N THR A 46 5.69 2.81 0.13
CA THR A 46 4.92 3.98 -0.32
C THR A 46 4.42 3.80 -1.75
N ASN A 47 5.30 3.37 -2.67
CA ASN A 47 4.93 3.14 -4.07
C ASN A 47 3.80 2.11 -4.20
N ALA A 48 3.88 1.00 -3.46
CA ALA A 48 2.83 -0.02 -3.45
C ALA A 48 1.49 0.55 -2.93
N GLU A 49 1.52 1.34 -1.86
CA GLU A 49 0.33 1.95 -1.26
C GLU A 49 -0.25 3.14 -2.04
N THR A 50 0.49 3.66 -3.03
CA THR A 50 0.03 4.75 -3.89
C THR A 50 -0.21 4.31 -5.34
N GLY A 51 -0.16 3.00 -5.63
CA GLY A 51 -0.45 2.45 -6.96
C GLY A 51 0.64 2.68 -8.00
N HIS A 52 1.86 3.01 -7.57
CA HIS A 52 3.02 3.09 -8.46
C HIS A 52 3.59 1.69 -8.71
N SER A 53 4.39 1.56 -9.78
CA SER A 53 5.06 0.31 -10.13
C SER A 53 5.95 -0.20 -8.99
N VAL A 54 5.74 -1.46 -8.63
CA VAL A 54 6.56 -2.24 -7.70
C VAL A 54 6.79 -3.60 -8.36
N GLY A 55 8.00 -4.14 -8.25
CA GLY A 55 8.29 -5.45 -8.83
C GLY A 55 7.54 -6.57 -8.09
N LEU A 56 7.31 -7.68 -8.78
CA LEU A 56 6.55 -8.80 -8.22
C LEU A 56 7.26 -9.41 -7.00
N PHE A 57 8.59 -9.44 -7.00
CA PHE A 57 9.37 -9.95 -5.88
C PHE A 57 9.18 -9.08 -4.63
N GLU A 58 9.30 -7.76 -4.77
CA GLU A 58 9.04 -6.82 -3.68
C GLU A 58 7.60 -6.93 -3.18
N PHE A 59 6.63 -7.10 -4.09
CA PHE A 59 5.24 -7.34 -3.73
C PHE A 59 5.08 -8.58 -2.85
N THR A 60 5.68 -9.72 -3.24
CA THR A 60 5.59 -10.96 -2.47
C THR A 60 6.27 -10.90 -1.10
N ARG A 61 7.28 -10.05 -0.90
CA ARG A 61 7.93 -9.90 0.42
C ARG A 61 7.13 -9.06 1.41
N MET A 62 6.15 -8.29 0.94
CA MET A 62 5.26 -7.49 1.79
C MET A 62 4.06 -8.29 2.33
N ALA A 63 3.67 -9.36 1.62
CA ALA A 63 2.57 -10.27 1.98
C ALA A 63 2.96 -11.17 3.15
#